data_AF-A0A8J6JQE9-F1
#
_entry.id   AF-A0A8J6JQE9-F1
#
_cell.length_a   1.000
_cell.length_b   1.000
_cell.length_c   1.000
_cell.angle_alpha   90.00
_cell.angle_beta   90.00
_cell.angle_gamma   90.00
#
_symmetry.space_group_name_H-M   'P 1'
#
loop_
_entity.id
_entity.type
_entity.pdbx_description
1 polymer ?
#
loop_
_entity_poly.entity_id
_entity_poly.type
_entity_poly.pdbx_seq_one_letter_code
_entity_poly.pdbx_strand_id
1 'polypeptide(L)'
;MFLAVLPFRRMRGQKGAWAVQNRADRGVGWGDAARLLWPHTLFGALVFAVLPLSAWVWAAPWAAGLVLAVPFCVVTSAPVVSAWLRARRVAATPEEIDGHQAA
;
A
#
# COMPACT_ATOMS: atom_id res chain seq x y z
N MET A 1 -5.80 0.71 -12.12
CA MET A 1 -6.64 -0.38 -12.70
C MET A 1 -8.13 -0.26 -12.38
N PHE A 2 -8.54 0.16 -11.17
CA PHE A 2 -9.95 0.37 -10.79
C PHE A 2 -10.77 1.20 -11.81
N LEU A 3 -10.27 2.38 -12.20
CA LEU A 3 -10.96 3.29 -13.13
C LEU A 3 -11.16 2.69 -14.53
N ALA A 4 -10.17 1.95 -15.05
CA ALA A 4 -10.26 1.29 -16.34
C ALA A 4 -11.32 0.17 -16.38
N VAL A 5 -11.65 -0.41 -15.23
CA VAL A 5 -12.61 -1.52 -15.11
C VAL A 5 -14.04 -1.03 -14.83
N LEU A 6 -14.23 0.22 -14.39
CA LEU A 6 -15.55 0.82 -14.15
C LEU A 6 -16.54 0.75 -15.32
N PRO A 7 -16.17 1.08 -16.58
CA PRO A 7 -17.12 1.00 -17.70
C PRO A 7 -17.64 -0.43 -17.91
N PHE A 8 -16.76 -1.44 -17.76
CA PHE A 8 -17.12 -2.86 -17.88
C PHE A 8 -17.90 -3.40 -16.67
N ARG A 9 -17.78 -2.79 -15.48
CA ARG A 9 -18.60 -3.14 -14.30
C ARG A 9 -20.02 -2.60 -14.43
N ARG A 10 -20.18 -1.38 -14.97
CA ARG A 10 -21.50 -0.80 -15.26
C ARG A 10 -22.26 -1.62 -16.30
N MET A 11 -21.58 -2.08 -17.37
CA MET A 11 -22.18 -2.96 -18.38
C MET A 11 -22.64 -4.32 -17.81
N ARG A 12 -21.94 -4.85 -16.80
CA ARG A 12 -22.31 -6.10 -16.10
C ARG A 12 -23.35 -5.90 -14.99
N GLY A 13 -23.99 -4.74 -14.90
CA GLY A 13 -25.00 -4.45 -13.88
C GLY A 13 -24.45 -4.38 -12.44
N GLN A 14 -23.12 -4.43 -12.26
CA GLN A 14 -22.50 -4.33 -10.95
C GLN A 14 -22.49 -2.85 -10.54
N LYS A 15 -23.49 -2.45 -9.74
CA LYS A 15 -23.47 -1.16 -9.05
C LYS A 15 -22.24 -1.14 -8.17
N GLY A 16 -21.26 -0.31 -8.52
CA GLY A 16 -20.06 -0.12 -7.72
C GLY A 16 -20.44 0.53 -6.40
N ALA A 17 -20.81 -0.28 -5.41
CA ALA A 17 -20.87 0.20 -4.05
C ALA A 17 -19.45 0.63 -3.69
N TRP A 18 -19.32 1.85 -3.18
CA TRP A 18 -18.13 2.24 -2.42
C TRP A 18 -18.03 1.24 -1.28
N ALA A 19 -17.15 0.24 -1.42
CA ALA A 19 -17.02 -0.78 -0.41
C ALA A 19 -16.62 -0.08 0.88
N VAL A 20 -17.26 -0.44 2.00
CA VAL A 20 -16.91 0.10 3.30
C VAL A 20 -15.42 -0.10 3.49
N GLN A 21 -14.68 1.02 3.54
CA GLN A 21 -13.24 0.97 3.75
C GLN A 21 -13.01 0.46 5.16
N ASN A 22 -12.42 -0.72 5.27
CA ASN A 22 -12.07 -1.29 6.56
C ASN A 22 -10.98 -0.40 7.20
N ARG A 23 -11.36 0.41 8.18
CA ARG A 23 -10.45 1.21 9.04
C ARG A 23 -10.13 0.49 10.35
N ALA A 24 -10.34 -0.82 10.45
CA ALA A 24 -9.88 -1.55 11.62
C ALA A 24 -8.37 -1.43 11.74
N ASP A 25 -7.86 -1.31 12.97
CA ASP A 25 -6.44 -1.24 13.35
C ASP A 25 -5.64 -2.53 13.04
N ARG A 26 -6.07 -3.31 12.04
CA ARG A 26 -5.36 -4.50 11.58
C ARG A 26 -4.35 -4.09 10.50
N GLY A 27 -3.10 -4.47 10.69
CA GLY A 27 -2.08 -4.32 9.66
C GLY A 27 -2.36 -5.20 8.44
N VAL A 28 -1.66 -4.91 7.34
CA VAL A 28 -1.77 -5.72 6.12
C VAL A 28 -0.91 -6.97 6.26
N GLY A 29 -1.51 -8.14 6.05
CA GLY A 29 -0.78 -9.41 6.03
C GLY A 29 0.10 -9.53 4.78
N TRP A 30 1.23 -10.25 4.89
CA TRP A 30 2.16 -10.49 3.79
C TRP A 30 1.48 -11.08 2.54
N GLY A 31 0.56 -12.02 2.73
CA GLY A 31 -0.18 -12.63 1.62
C GLY A 31 -1.08 -11.64 0.88
N ASP A 32 -1.76 -10.75 1.61
CA ASP A 32 -2.60 -9.71 1.00
C ASP A 32 -1.75 -8.66 0.28
N ALA A 33 -0.65 -8.22 0.91
CA ALA A 33 0.30 -7.30 0.30
C ALA A 33 0.90 -7.89 -0.98
N ALA A 34 1.37 -9.14 -0.94
CA ALA A 34 1.90 -9.83 -2.11
C ALA A 34 0.84 -9.96 -3.22
N ARG A 35 -0.39 -10.38 -2.89
CA ARG A 35 -1.46 -10.53 -3.88
C ARG A 35 -1.75 -9.23 -4.64
N LEU A 36 -1.66 -8.08 -3.96
CA LEU A 36 -1.96 -6.78 -4.54
C LEU A 36 -0.75 -6.11 -5.22
N LEU A 37 0.45 -6.32 -4.69
CA LEU A 37 1.66 -5.57 -5.07
C LEU A 37 2.70 -6.41 -5.84
N TRP A 38 2.51 -7.72 -6.01
CA TRP A 38 3.44 -8.56 -6.76
C TRP A 38 3.80 -8.02 -8.16
N PRO A 39 2.90 -7.40 -8.96
CA PRO A 39 3.29 -6.93 -10.29
C PRO A 39 4.32 -5.80 -10.20
N HIS A 40 4.19 -4.93 -9.21
CA HIS A 40 5.12 -3.83 -8.96
C HIS A 40 6.47 -4.38 -8.49
N THR A 41 6.45 -5.32 -7.55
CA THR A 41 7.67 -5.95 -7.01
C THR A 41 8.43 -6.70 -8.10
N LEU A 42 7.71 -7.48 -8.93
CA LEU A 42 8.28 -8.18 -10.06
C LEU A 42 8.84 -7.21 -11.10
N PHE A 43 8.10 -6.15 -11.45
CA PHE A 43 8.57 -5.16 -12.41
C PHE A 43 9.85 -4.48 -11.94
N GLY A 44 9.91 -4.05 -10.66
CA GLY A 44 11.14 -3.53 -10.07
C GLY A 44 12.29 -4.54 -10.12
N ALA A 45 12.03 -5.80 -9.75
CA ALA A 45 13.04 -6.86 -9.78
C ALA A 45 13.59 -7.11 -11.20
N LEU A 46 12.71 -7.10 -12.21
CA LEU A 46 13.10 -7.24 -13.61
C LEU A 46 13.99 -6.09 -14.09
N VAL A 47 13.68 -4.84 -13.70
CA VAL A 47 14.51 -3.68 -14.02
C VAL A 47 15.93 -3.87 -13.48
N PHE A 48 16.10 -4.26 -12.22
CA PHE A 48 17.44 -4.48 -11.66
C PHE A 48 18.14 -5.72 -12.22
N ALA A 49 17.38 -6.76 -12.62
CA ALA A 49 17.94 -7.98 -13.20
C ALA A 49 18.60 -7.75 -14.57
N VAL A 50 18.08 -6.81 -15.37
CA VAL A 50 18.63 -6.50 -16.71
C VAL A 50 19.69 -5.41 -16.71
N LEU A 51 19.75 -4.60 -15.65
CA LEU A 51 20.72 -3.52 -15.54
C LEU A 51 22.08 -4.02 -15.02
N PRO A 52 23.21 -3.50 -15.55
CA PRO A 52 24.52 -3.78 -14.99
C PRO A 52 24.62 -3.20 -13.56
N LEU A 53 25.35 -3.88 -12.68
CA LEU A 53 25.55 -3.47 -11.28
C LEU A 53 26.02 -2.01 -11.13
N SER A 54 26.82 -1.50 -12.08
CA SER A 54 27.29 -0.11 -12.10
C SER A 54 26.16 0.93 -12.23
N ALA A 55 25.01 0.54 -12.79
CA ALA A 55 23.85 1.41 -12.96
C ALA A 55 22.86 1.33 -11.78
N TRP A 56 23.03 0.40 -10.84
CA TRP A 56 22.05 0.15 -9.78
C TRP A 56 21.83 1.36 -8.87
N VAL A 57 22.91 2.08 -8.51
CA VAL A 57 22.81 3.30 -7.66
C VAL A 57 21.98 4.39 -8.33
N TRP A 58 22.09 4.51 -9.66
CA TRP A 58 21.33 5.49 -10.44
C TRP A 58 19.87 5.06 -10.67
N ALA A 59 19.63 3.76 -10.76
CA ALA A 59 18.28 3.20 -10.86
C ALA A 59 17.53 3.18 -9.53
N ALA A 60 18.25 3.12 -8.40
CA ALA A 60 17.70 3.03 -7.05
C ALA A 60 16.58 4.05 -6.74
N PRO A 61 16.76 5.38 -6.93
CA PRO A 61 15.71 6.35 -6.59
C PRO A 61 14.41 6.16 -7.38
N TRP A 62 14.47 5.49 -8.53
CA TRP A 62 13.32 5.29 -9.42
C TRP A 62 12.66 3.92 -9.22
N ALA A 63 13.46 2.86 -9.06
CA ALA A 63 12.97 1.48 -9.12
C ALA A 63 13.09 0.72 -7.78
N ALA A 64 13.92 1.15 -6.82
CA ALA A 64 14.09 0.41 -5.57
C ALA A 64 12.78 0.32 -4.77
N GLY A 65 11.98 1.39 -4.80
CA GLY A 65 10.66 1.41 -4.17
C GLY A 65 9.70 0.35 -4.73
N LEU A 66 9.85 -0.02 -6.00
CA LEU A 66 9.04 -1.06 -6.62
C LEU A 66 9.39 -2.44 -6.05
N VAL A 67 10.69 -2.75 -5.95
CA VAL A 67 11.19 -3.99 -5.32
C VAL A 67 10.74 -4.07 -3.85
N LEU A 68 10.74 -2.94 -3.15
CA LEU A 68 10.37 -2.87 -1.74
C LEU A 68 8.87 -2.68 -1.50
N ALA A 69 8.02 -2.69 -2.53
CA ALA A 69 6.60 -2.35 -2.40
C ALA A 69 5.87 -3.22 -1.35
N VAL A 70 6.07 -4.54 -1.41
CA VAL A 70 5.45 -5.49 -0.46
C VAL A 70 5.95 -5.25 0.98
N PRO A 71 7.26 -5.33 1.29
CA PRO A 71 7.72 -5.13 2.67
C PRO A 71 7.41 -3.73 3.18
N PHE A 72 7.50 -2.70 2.33
CA PHE A 72 7.15 -1.34 2.70
C PHE A 72 5.67 -1.23 3.12
N CYS A 73 4.74 -1.82 2.35
CA CYS A 73 3.32 -1.84 2.69
C CYS A 73 3.04 -2.54 4.02
N VAL A 74 3.67 -3.70 4.26
CA VAL A 74 3.47 -4.46 5.51
C VAL A 74 4.02 -3.69 6.72
N VAL A 75 5.24 -3.15 6.62
CA VAL A 75 5.88 -2.42 7.73
C VAL A 75 5.13 -1.14 8.05
N THR A 76 4.77 -0.35 7.03
CA THR A 76 4.08 0.93 7.25
C THR A 76 2.64 0.77 7.73
N SER A 77 1.99 -0.37 7.45
CA SER A 77 0.67 -0.70 7.98
C SER A 77 0.71 -1.43 9.33
N ALA A 78 1.89 -1.72 9.89
CA ALA A 78 1.99 -2.45 11.14
C ALA A 78 1.37 -1.66 12.31
N PRO A 79 0.58 -2.29 13.20
CA PRO A 79 -0.04 -1.60 14.34
C PRO A 79 0.96 -0.89 15.25
N VAL A 80 2.17 -1.44 15.39
CA VAL A 80 3.26 -0.83 16.19
C VAL A 80 3.75 0.48 15.55
N VAL A 81 3.88 0.52 14.22
CA VAL A 81 4.29 1.73 13.50
C VAL A 81 3.18 2.77 13.55
N SER A 82 1.93 2.34 13.38
CA SER A 82 0.75 3.21 13.54
C SER A 82 0.69 3.84 14.94
N ALA A 83 0.82 3.03 16.00
CA ALA A 83 0.84 3.52 17.38
C ALA A 83 1.99 4.50 17.65
N TRP A 84 3.18 4.24 17.09
CA TRP A 84 4.34 5.13 17.20
C TRP A 84 4.12 6.48 16.51
N LEU A 85 3.48 6.48 15.33
CA LEU A 85 3.12 7.69 14.59
C LEU A 85 2.03 8.49 15.32
N ARG A 86 1.05 7.79 15.89
CA ARG A 86 -0.03 8.38 16.67
C ARG A 86 0.49 9.05 17.94
N ALA A 87 1.38 8.38 18.67
CA ALA A 87 2.03 8.93 19.86
C ALA A 87 2.83 10.21 19.57
N ARG A 88 3.36 10.36 18.34
CA ARG A 88 4.08 11.56 17.89
C ARG A 88 3.21 12.59 17.20
N ARG A 89 1.91 12.35 17.06
CA ARG A 89 0.95 13.21 16.32
C ARG A 89 1.39 13.53 14.89
N VAL A 90 2.13 12.62 14.25
CA VAL A 90 2.61 12.80 12.86
C VAL A 90 1.54 12.43 11.84
N ALA A 91 0.74 11.41 12.13
CA ALA A 91 -0.30 10.89 11.25
C ALA A 91 -1.59 10.50 12.00
N ALA A 92 -1.80 11.07 13.20
CA ALA A 92 -3.01 10.86 13.98
C ALA A 92 -4.16 11.69 13.42
N THR A 93 -5.37 11.14 13.36
CA THR A 93 -6.56 11.94 13.03
C THR A 93 -7.03 12.73 14.26
N PRO A 94 -7.77 13.84 14.09
CA PRO A 94 -8.29 14.61 15.22
C PRO A 94 -9.12 13.75 16.20
N GLU A 95 -9.91 12.81 15.68
CA GLU A 95 -10.73 11.90 16.49
C GLU A 95 -9.88 10.99 17.39
N GLU A 96 -8.67 10.62 16.94
CA GLU A 96 -7.72 9.84 17.73
C GLU A 96 -7.00 10.65 18.80
N ILE A 97 -6.92 11.97 18.64
CA ILE A 97 -6.26 12.89 19.58
C ILE A 97 -7.26 13.38 20.63
N ASP A 98 -8.47 13.71 20.22
CA ASP A 98 -9.52 14.31 21.05
C ASP A 98 -10.29 13.28 21.89
N GLY A 99 -9.98 11.98 21.73
CA GLY A 99 -10.54 10.90 22.54
C GLY A 99 -12.00 10.55 22.25
N HIS A 100 -12.63 11.20 21.27
CA HIS A 100 -13.95 10.83 20.75
C HIS A 100 -13.84 9.59 19.84
N GLN A 101 -13.59 8.43 20.45
CA GLN A 101 -13.73 7.16 19.75
C GLN A 101 -15.22 6.87 19.61
N ALA A 102 -15.78 7.11 18.41
CA ALA A 102 -17.06 6.54 18.03
C ALA A 102 -16.93 5.01 18.07
N ALA A 103 -17.39 4.42 19.17
CA ALA A 103 -17.47 3.00 19.43
C ALA A 103 -18.36 2.28 18.40
#